data_AF-A0A7S4IMY6-F1
#
_entry.id   AF-A0A7S4IMY6-F1
#
_cell.length_a   1.000
_cell.length_b   1.000
_cell.length_c   1.000
_cell.angle_alpha   90.00
_cell.angle_beta   90.00
_cell.angle_gamma   90.00
#
_symmetry.space_group_name_H-M   'P 1'
#
loop_
_entity.id
_entity.type
_entity.pdbx_description
1 polymer ?
#
loop_
_entity_poly.entity_id
_entity_poly.type
_entity_poly.pdbx_seq_one_letter_code
_entity_poly.pdbx_strand_id
1 'polypeptide(L)'
;MNRIQTDGKLQPAFEYALLVLDSKLIDATLPRGLHSVDATIFEQGFFQLYRSTLRTGAQLPAGDDWKWNQTKGRKNAFLVGHNTRVTFKKLIPRPKSKETPTKLPPYKLWVFNLHHPTAGEFTAIWCECGKVSDKTQAMPTLEDYEFLAEFMSPEDAKQLWPSYARNTPSPSFASDVELSTRTTKPMRTGRFSSF
;
A
#
# COMPACT_ATOMS: atom_id res chain seq x y z
N MET A 1 -17.60 2.03 4.82
CA MET A 1 -16.55 1.59 5.77
C MET A 1 -17.17 0.58 6.72
N ASN A 2 -16.62 -0.62 6.82
CA ASN A 2 -17.13 -1.60 7.78
C ASN A 2 -16.90 -1.11 9.21
N ARG A 3 -17.86 -1.37 10.09
CA ARG A 3 -17.79 -0.96 11.49
C ARG A 3 -16.83 -1.88 12.25
N ILE A 4 -15.81 -1.31 12.89
CA ILE A 4 -14.86 -2.04 13.74
C ILE A 4 -15.19 -1.71 15.20
N GLN A 5 -15.35 -2.74 16.04
CA GLN A 5 -15.56 -2.60 17.48
C GLN A 5 -14.30 -3.04 18.24
N THR A 6 -13.94 -2.32 19.30
CA THR A 6 -12.72 -2.56 20.08
C THR A 6 -12.99 -2.31 21.57
N ASP A 7 -12.23 -2.95 22.45
CA ASP A 7 -12.39 -2.84 23.92
C ASP A 7 -11.85 -1.51 24.49
N GLY A 8 -11.65 -0.50 23.65
CA GLY A 8 -11.12 0.81 24.04
C GLY A 8 -10.41 1.53 22.90
N LYS A 9 -9.96 2.76 23.17
CA LYS A 9 -9.26 3.57 22.17
C LYS A 9 -7.97 2.88 21.72
N LEU A 10 -7.88 2.57 20.43
CA LEU A 10 -6.67 2.05 19.82
C LEU A 10 -5.70 3.19 19.51
N GLN A 11 -4.40 2.87 19.38
CA GLN A 11 -3.45 3.83 18.82
C GLN A 11 -3.59 3.80 17.28
N PRO A 12 -3.28 4.91 16.59
CA PRO A 12 -3.49 5.03 15.15
C PRO A 12 -2.88 3.88 14.32
N ALA A 13 -1.71 3.37 14.72
CA ALA A 13 -1.07 2.24 14.03
C ALA A 13 -1.87 0.93 14.10
N PHE A 14 -2.59 0.67 15.20
CA PHE A 14 -3.45 -0.53 15.31
C PHE A 14 -4.75 -0.35 14.54
N GLU A 15 -5.31 0.86 14.54
CA GLU A 15 -6.50 1.18 13.72
C GLU A 15 -6.19 1.00 12.24
N TYR A 16 -5.06 1.56 11.78
CA TYR A 16 -4.58 1.38 10.41
C TYR A 16 -4.40 -0.10 10.04
N ALA A 17 -3.80 -0.90 10.92
CA ALA A 17 -3.63 -2.33 10.69
C ALA A 17 -4.96 -3.08 10.55
N LEU A 18 -5.99 -2.71 11.33
CA LEU A 18 -7.33 -3.28 11.20
C LEU A 18 -8.04 -2.83 9.91
N LEU A 19 -7.86 -1.57 9.49
CA LEU A 19 -8.39 -1.09 8.21
C LEU A 19 -7.78 -1.85 7.03
N VAL A 20 -6.46 -2.10 7.06
CA VAL A 20 -5.80 -2.91 6.04
C VAL A 20 -6.33 -4.34 6.06
N LEU A 21 -6.48 -4.96 7.23
CA LEU A 21 -7.06 -6.29 7.35
C LEU A 21 -8.47 -6.35 6.77
N ASP A 22 -9.35 -5.44 7.18
CA ASP A 22 -10.75 -5.40 6.73
C ASP A 22 -10.85 -5.25 5.20
N SER A 23 -10.07 -4.34 4.61
CA SER A 23 -10.00 -4.19 3.16
C SER A 23 -9.48 -5.45 2.47
N LYS A 24 -8.43 -6.10 3.00
CA LYS A 24 -7.84 -7.29 2.38
C LYS A 24 -8.69 -8.54 2.52
N LEU A 25 -9.53 -8.64 3.56
CA LEU A 25 -10.44 -9.77 3.74
C LEU A 25 -11.55 -9.81 2.69
N ILE A 26 -11.90 -8.67 2.08
CA ILE A 26 -12.88 -8.60 0.99
C ILE A 26 -12.35 -9.34 -0.25
N ASP A 27 -11.08 -9.12 -0.58
CA ASP A 27 -10.44 -9.66 -1.79
C ASP A 27 -9.73 -11.00 -1.56
N ALA A 28 -9.61 -11.43 -0.30
CA ALA A 28 -8.81 -12.60 0.04
C ALA A 28 -9.43 -13.88 -0.52
N THR A 29 -8.63 -14.61 -1.28
CA THR A 29 -8.96 -15.98 -1.69
C THR A 29 -8.87 -16.95 -0.50
N LEU A 30 -9.47 -18.13 -0.64
CA LEU A 30 -9.53 -19.15 0.41
C LEU A 30 -8.16 -19.39 1.07
N PRO A 31 -8.11 -19.59 2.41
CA PRO A 31 -6.84 -19.69 3.10
C PRO A 31 -6.05 -20.90 2.62
N ARG A 32 -4.74 -20.71 2.41
CA ARG A 32 -3.82 -21.79 2.01
C ARG A 32 -3.65 -22.80 3.15
N GLY A 33 -3.43 -24.07 2.80
CA GLY A 33 -3.01 -25.09 3.76
C GLY A 33 -1.67 -24.69 4.39
N LEU A 34 -1.59 -24.75 5.72
CA LEU A 34 -0.39 -24.34 6.45
C LEU A 34 0.59 -25.52 6.52
N HIS A 35 1.47 -25.66 5.52
CA HIS A 35 2.64 -26.54 5.67
C HIS A 35 3.91 -25.76 6.05
N SER A 36 4.04 -24.50 5.64
CA SER A 36 5.07 -23.59 6.15
C SER A 36 4.77 -22.15 5.74
N VAL A 37 5.04 -21.20 6.62
CA VAL A 37 5.09 -19.78 6.24
C VAL A 37 6.42 -19.55 5.52
N ASP A 38 6.38 -19.22 4.23
CA ASP A 38 7.58 -19.04 3.42
C ASP A 38 8.24 -17.65 3.63
N ALA A 39 9.43 -17.44 3.06
CA ALA A 39 10.16 -16.17 3.22
C ALA A 39 9.57 -14.99 2.41
N THR A 40 8.57 -15.21 1.55
CA THR A 40 7.87 -14.14 0.81
C THR A 40 7.07 -13.25 1.75
N ILE A 41 6.78 -13.70 2.98
CA ILE A 41 6.17 -12.85 4.00
C ILE A 41 6.98 -11.59 4.32
N PHE A 42 8.25 -11.54 3.93
CA PHE A 42 9.09 -10.37 4.14
C PHE A 42 8.92 -9.30 3.07
N GLU A 43 8.16 -9.54 2.00
CA GLU A 43 7.88 -8.53 0.98
C GLU A 43 6.97 -7.44 1.55
N GLN A 44 7.29 -6.17 1.28
CA GLN A 44 6.48 -5.06 1.75
C GLN A 44 5.08 -5.12 1.13
N GLY A 45 4.06 -4.97 1.97
CA GLY A 45 2.65 -5.07 1.54
C GLY A 45 2.14 -6.50 1.42
N PHE A 46 2.99 -7.52 1.61
CA PHE A 46 2.57 -8.92 1.57
C PHE A 46 1.40 -9.16 2.52
N PHE A 47 0.36 -9.86 2.03
CA PHE A 47 -0.80 -10.26 2.82
C PHE A 47 -1.20 -11.69 2.46
N GLN A 48 -1.36 -12.56 3.46
CA GLN A 48 -1.79 -13.94 3.23
C GLN A 48 -2.61 -14.49 4.39
N LEU A 49 -3.65 -15.27 4.05
CA LEU A 49 -4.45 -16.06 4.98
C LEU A 49 -3.96 -17.50 5.06
N TYR A 50 -3.95 -18.05 6.27
CA TYR A 50 -3.56 -19.42 6.60
C TYR A 50 -4.63 -20.10 7.48
N ARG A 51 -4.93 -21.38 7.25
CA ARG A 51 -5.96 -22.15 7.98
C ARG A 51 -5.62 -22.50 9.45
N SER A 52 -4.52 -22.02 9.99
CA SER A 52 -4.06 -22.38 11.33
C SER A 52 -3.74 -21.15 12.16
N THR A 53 -3.89 -21.27 13.47
CA THR A 53 -3.57 -20.20 14.42
C THR A 53 -2.07 -20.14 14.70
N LEU A 54 -1.43 -19.00 14.41
CA LEU A 54 -0.03 -18.76 14.79
C LEU A 54 0.03 -18.23 16.23
N ARG A 55 0.46 -19.11 17.15
CA ARG A 55 0.52 -18.79 18.57
C ARG A 55 1.80 -18.03 18.91
N THR A 56 2.92 -18.47 18.34
CA THR A 56 4.26 -17.98 18.69
C THR A 56 4.97 -17.37 17.48
N GLY A 57 5.91 -16.46 17.73
CA GLY A 57 6.77 -15.92 16.67
C GLY A 57 7.80 -16.93 16.15
N ALA A 58 7.96 -18.08 16.83
CA ALA A 58 8.88 -19.15 16.42
C ALA A 58 8.41 -19.91 15.18
N GLN A 59 7.12 -19.83 14.85
CA GLN A 59 6.54 -20.44 13.65
C GLN A 59 6.76 -19.59 12.39
N LEU A 60 7.26 -18.35 12.55
CA LEU A 60 7.58 -17.47 11.43
C LEU A 60 9.05 -17.63 11.06
N PRO A 61 9.40 -17.54 9.76
CA PRO A 61 10.79 -17.45 9.33
C PRO A 61 11.53 -16.34 10.07
N ALA A 62 12.76 -16.64 10.48
CA ALA A 62 13.65 -15.72 11.16
C ALA A 62 15.08 -15.98 10.67
N GLY A 63 15.97 -15.00 10.82
CA GLY A 63 17.39 -15.18 10.51
C GLY A 63 18.15 -15.88 11.63
N ASP A 64 19.42 -16.15 11.38
CA ASP A 64 20.30 -16.82 12.34
C ASP A 64 20.56 -15.93 13.57
N ASP A 65 20.66 -14.62 13.38
CA ASP A 65 21.06 -13.68 14.44
C ASP A 65 19.89 -12.93 15.09
N TRP A 66 18.67 -13.08 14.59
CA TRP A 66 17.51 -12.33 15.08
C TRP A 66 16.27 -13.19 15.23
N LYS A 67 15.37 -12.75 16.11
CA LYS A 67 14.09 -13.40 16.40
C LYS A 67 12.97 -12.37 16.38
N TRP A 68 11.74 -12.85 16.20
CA TRP A 68 10.56 -12.02 16.32
C TRP A 68 10.28 -11.66 17.78
N ASN A 69 10.08 -10.38 18.04
CA ASN A 69 9.65 -9.86 19.32
C ASN A 69 8.37 -9.05 19.17
N GLN A 70 7.46 -9.24 20.12
CA GLN A 70 6.21 -8.49 20.17
C GLN A 70 6.48 -7.08 20.75
N THR A 71 6.11 -6.03 20.01
CA THR A 71 6.42 -4.63 20.40
C THR A 71 5.49 -4.04 21.46
N LYS A 72 4.27 -4.56 21.56
CA LYS A 72 3.19 -4.08 22.44
C LYS A 72 2.28 -5.23 22.83
N GLY A 73 1.38 -5.06 23.80
CA GLY A 73 0.39 -6.09 24.14
C GLY A 73 -0.47 -6.52 22.94
N ARG A 74 -1.05 -7.73 23.04
CA ARG A 74 -2.07 -8.18 22.08
C ARG A 74 -3.29 -7.27 22.18
N LYS A 75 -3.98 -7.07 21.06
CA LYS A 75 -5.22 -6.29 20.98
C LYS A 75 -6.33 -7.17 20.44
N ASN A 76 -7.55 -6.89 20.88
CA ASN A 76 -8.75 -7.55 20.40
C ASN A 76 -9.63 -6.53 19.67
N ALA A 77 -10.29 -7.00 18.63
CA ALA A 77 -11.27 -6.25 17.88
C ALA A 77 -12.34 -7.20 17.34
N PHE A 78 -13.48 -6.64 16.97
CA PHE A 78 -14.54 -7.35 16.27
C PHE A 78 -14.83 -6.64 14.95
N LEU A 79 -14.65 -7.36 13.85
CA LEU A 79 -14.94 -6.90 12.49
C LEU A 79 -16.40 -7.21 12.19
N VAL A 80 -17.27 -6.20 12.36
CA VAL A 80 -18.73 -6.39 12.26
C VAL A 80 -19.13 -6.86 10.86
N GLY A 81 -18.53 -6.28 9.81
CA GLY A 81 -18.82 -6.63 8.42
C GLY A 81 -18.50 -8.09 8.06
N HIS A 82 -17.59 -8.72 8.82
CA HIS A 82 -17.15 -10.10 8.61
C HIS A 82 -17.64 -11.05 9.71
N ASN A 83 -18.42 -10.58 10.68
CA ASN A 83 -18.82 -11.33 11.87
C ASN A 83 -17.63 -12.09 12.53
N THR A 84 -16.47 -11.44 12.61
CA THR A 84 -15.20 -12.11 12.96
C THR A 84 -14.53 -11.43 14.13
N ARG A 85 -14.15 -12.23 15.14
CA ARG A 85 -13.30 -11.76 16.25
C ARG A 85 -11.83 -11.83 15.84
N VAL A 86 -11.07 -10.80 16.19
CA VAL A 86 -9.66 -10.69 15.80
C VAL A 86 -8.81 -10.40 17.03
N THR A 87 -7.83 -11.25 17.27
CA THR A 87 -6.74 -10.98 18.21
C THR A 87 -5.46 -10.75 17.43
N PHE A 88 -4.83 -9.59 17.60
CA PHE A 88 -3.71 -9.20 16.75
C PHE A 88 -2.55 -8.57 17.52
N LYS A 89 -1.36 -8.65 16.91
CA LYS A 89 -0.10 -8.19 17.50
C LYS A 89 0.88 -7.74 16.41
N LYS A 90 1.73 -6.78 16.77
CA LYS A 90 2.85 -6.33 15.94
C LYS A 90 4.16 -6.97 16.38
N LEU A 91 4.87 -7.55 15.43
CA LEU A 91 6.18 -8.19 15.62
C LEU A 91 7.27 -7.38 14.91
N ILE A 92 8.42 -7.24 15.56
CA ILE A 92 9.65 -6.67 14.99
C ILE A 92 10.84 -7.59 15.24
N PRO A 93 11.87 -7.55 14.39
CA PRO A 93 13.15 -8.21 14.65
C PRO A 93 13.83 -7.68 15.90
N ARG A 94 14.42 -8.59 16.68
CA ARG A 94 15.32 -8.31 17.80
C ARG A 94 16.51 -9.26 17.73
N PRO A 95 17.70 -8.86 18.17
CA PRO A 95 18.87 -9.72 18.13
C PRO A 95 18.68 -10.89 19.11
N LYS A 96 19.22 -12.07 18.78
CA LYS A 96 19.17 -13.25 19.66
C LYS A 96 20.15 -13.11 20.83
N SER A 97 21.35 -12.56 20.56
CA SER A 97 22.38 -12.25 21.54
C SER A 97 22.64 -10.75 21.60
N LYS A 98 23.13 -10.24 22.73
CA LYS A 98 23.60 -8.84 22.84
C LYS A 98 24.96 -8.63 22.17
N GLU A 99 25.71 -9.70 21.97
CA GLU A 99 27.12 -9.66 21.56
C GLU A 99 27.32 -9.63 20.04
N THR A 100 26.29 -9.96 19.26
CA THR A 100 26.35 -9.89 17.79
C THR A 100 25.85 -8.53 17.31
N PRO A 101 26.74 -7.62 16.85
CA PRO A 101 26.34 -6.38 16.21
C PRO A 101 25.78 -6.67 14.81
N THR A 102 24.59 -7.27 14.75
CA THR A 102 23.93 -7.56 13.48
C THR A 102 23.01 -6.42 13.11
N LYS A 103 23.15 -5.91 11.88
CA LYS A 103 22.17 -5.00 11.29
C LYS A 103 20.82 -5.73 11.18
N LEU A 104 19.88 -5.36 12.05
CA LEU A 104 18.55 -5.97 12.04
C LEU A 104 17.79 -5.55 10.77
N PRO A 105 17.03 -6.47 10.17
CA PRO A 105 16.17 -6.06 9.07
C PRO A 105 15.07 -5.12 9.60
N PRO A 106 14.65 -4.11 8.82
CA PRO A 106 13.65 -3.12 9.24
C PRO A 106 12.21 -3.66 9.15
N TYR A 107 12.01 -4.96 9.40
CA TYR A 107 10.73 -5.61 9.17
C TYR A 107 9.69 -5.26 10.23
N LYS A 108 8.43 -5.12 9.80
CA LYS A 108 7.27 -4.96 10.69
C LYS A 108 6.16 -5.88 10.23
N LEU A 109 5.90 -6.94 10.99
CA LEU A 109 4.84 -7.89 10.71
C LEU A 109 3.65 -7.68 11.65
N TRP A 110 2.46 -7.77 11.09
CA TRP A 110 1.21 -7.90 11.81
C TRP A 110 0.68 -9.31 11.67
N VAL A 111 0.35 -9.91 12.81
CA VAL A 111 -0.27 -11.23 12.88
C VAL A 111 -1.66 -11.05 13.46
N PHE A 112 -2.67 -11.48 12.72
CA PHE A 112 -4.08 -11.42 13.10
C PHE A 112 -4.62 -12.84 13.22
N ASN A 113 -4.95 -13.26 14.42
CA ASN A 113 -5.67 -14.51 14.66
C ASN A 113 -7.16 -14.21 14.59
N LEU A 114 -7.81 -14.74 13.57
CA LEU A 114 -9.21 -14.54 13.26
C LEU A 114 -10.01 -15.75 13.72
N HIS A 115 -11.15 -15.48 14.36
CA HIS A 115 -12.10 -16.48 14.80
C HIS A 115 -13.47 -16.15 14.21
N HIS A 116 -13.84 -16.86 13.16
CA HIS A 116 -15.13 -16.74 12.50
C HIS A 116 -16.04 -17.92 12.91
N PRO A 117 -17.32 -17.69 13.27
CA PRO A 117 -18.21 -18.75 13.74
C PRO A 117 -18.35 -19.95 12.79
N THR A 118 -18.56 -19.69 11.50
CA THR A 118 -18.74 -20.73 10.48
C THR A 118 -17.42 -21.23 9.86
N ALA A 119 -16.48 -20.33 9.56
CA ALA A 119 -15.23 -20.68 8.87
C ALA A 119 -14.11 -21.18 9.82
N GLY A 120 -14.30 -21.08 11.14
CA GLY A 120 -13.33 -21.52 12.14
C GLY A 120 -12.22 -20.50 12.39
N GLU A 121 -11.07 -21.00 12.84
CA GLU A 121 -9.89 -20.19 13.14
C GLU A 121 -8.94 -20.11 11.94
N PHE A 122 -8.44 -18.91 11.66
CA PHE A 122 -7.41 -18.69 10.64
C PHE A 122 -6.49 -17.54 11.05
N THR A 123 -5.30 -17.48 10.46
CA THR A 123 -4.34 -16.40 10.68
C THR A 123 -4.17 -15.59 9.42
N ALA A 124 -4.25 -14.27 9.52
CA ALA A 124 -3.73 -13.36 8.50
C ALA A 124 -2.36 -12.86 8.93
N ILE A 125 -1.42 -12.81 7.99
CA ILE A 125 -0.14 -12.13 8.15
C ILE A 125 -0.09 -10.98 7.17
N TRP A 126 0.31 -9.82 7.65
CA TRP A 126 0.59 -8.64 6.82
C TRP A 126 1.98 -8.08 7.13
N CYS A 127 2.74 -7.77 6.09
CA CYS A 127 4.04 -7.11 6.20
C CYS A 127 3.89 -5.61 5.91
N GLU A 128 3.92 -4.78 6.96
CA GLU A 128 3.84 -3.31 6.86
C GLU A 128 5.13 -2.73 6.27
N CYS A 129 6.28 -3.21 6.74
CA CYS A 129 7.59 -2.81 6.27
C CYS A 129 8.42 -4.06 5.98
N GLY A 130 8.97 -4.15 4.77
CA GLY A 130 9.57 -5.37 4.24
C GLY A 130 10.67 -5.08 3.22
N LYS A 131 11.08 -6.13 2.49
CA LYS A 131 11.83 -6.01 1.25
C LYS A 131 10.91 -5.38 0.20
N VAL A 132 11.34 -4.29 -0.42
CA VAL A 132 10.67 -3.77 -1.61
C VAL A 132 11.02 -4.75 -2.72
N SER A 133 10.02 -5.51 -3.21
CA SER A 133 10.22 -6.35 -4.38
C SER A 133 10.28 -5.46 -5.61
N ASP A 134 11.14 -5.76 -6.58
CA ASP A 134 11.20 -5.01 -7.84
C ASP A 134 9.85 -5.01 -8.59
N LYS A 135 8.94 -5.93 -8.23
CA LYS A 135 7.60 -6.07 -8.80
C LYS A 135 6.58 -5.12 -8.18
N THR A 136 6.77 -4.74 -6.92
CA THR A 136 5.96 -3.69 -6.29
C THR A 136 6.60 -2.39 -6.73
N GLN A 137 6.24 -1.96 -7.94
CA GLN A 137 6.74 -0.76 -8.62
C GLN A 137 7.23 0.27 -7.62
N ALA A 138 8.50 0.67 -7.74
CA ALA A 138 9.03 1.84 -7.06
C ALA A 138 7.92 2.88 -7.05
N MET A 139 7.56 3.41 -5.88
CA MET A 139 6.68 4.57 -5.84
C MET A 139 7.23 5.52 -6.91
N PRO A 140 6.40 5.90 -7.89
CA PRO A 140 6.88 6.73 -8.98
C PRO A 140 7.64 7.89 -8.37
N THR A 141 8.92 7.98 -8.68
CA THR A 141 9.72 9.07 -8.16
C THR A 141 9.23 10.35 -8.84
N LEU A 142 9.62 11.51 -8.31
CA LEU A 142 9.22 12.75 -8.96
C LEU A 142 9.67 12.75 -10.43
N GLU A 143 10.84 12.17 -10.71
CA GLU A 143 11.43 12.00 -12.04
C GLU A 143 10.58 11.16 -12.99
N ASP A 144 9.84 10.14 -12.50
CA ASP A 144 8.94 9.34 -13.34
C ASP A 144 7.78 10.18 -13.92
N TYR A 145 7.54 11.36 -13.35
CA TYR A 145 6.54 12.33 -13.81
C TYR A 145 7.13 13.49 -14.64
N GLU A 146 8.41 13.42 -15.05
CA GLU A 146 9.06 14.50 -15.83
C GLU A 146 8.33 14.82 -17.14
N PHE A 147 7.60 13.85 -17.73
CA PHE A 147 6.77 14.08 -18.91
C PHE A 147 5.65 15.12 -18.71
N LEU A 148 5.27 15.43 -17.47
CA LEU A 148 4.29 16.47 -17.17
C LEU A 148 4.86 17.88 -17.31
N ALA A 149 6.18 18.03 -17.38
CA ALA A 149 6.87 19.32 -17.49
C ALA A 149 6.44 20.12 -18.74
N GLU A 150 6.08 19.43 -19.83
CA GLU A 150 5.59 20.06 -21.07
C GLU A 150 4.23 20.76 -20.92
N PHE A 151 3.45 20.38 -19.91
CA PHE A 151 2.11 20.92 -19.66
C PHE A 151 2.08 21.97 -18.53
N MET A 152 3.25 22.33 -17.99
CA MET A 152 3.41 23.29 -16.89
C MET A 152 4.13 24.55 -17.35
N SER A 153 4.11 25.60 -16.52
CA SER A 153 4.98 26.76 -16.77
C SER A 153 6.45 26.31 -16.72
N PRO A 154 7.34 26.87 -17.56
CA PRO A 154 8.77 26.56 -17.51
C PRO A 154 9.38 26.77 -16.12
N GLU A 155 8.88 27.74 -15.36
CA GLU A 155 9.31 28.04 -13.99
C GLU A 155 8.94 26.90 -13.02
N ASP A 156 7.69 26.45 -13.02
CA ASP A 156 7.24 25.35 -12.16
C ASP A 156 7.92 24.03 -12.54
N ALA A 157 8.03 23.78 -13.85
CA ALA A 157 8.72 22.60 -14.38
C ALA A 157 10.18 22.57 -13.95
N LYS A 158 10.89 23.71 -13.99
CA LYS A 158 12.29 23.82 -13.54
C LYS A 158 12.43 23.66 -12.03
N GLN A 159 11.45 24.08 -11.25
CA GLN A 159 11.44 23.89 -9.81
C GLN A 159 11.27 22.41 -9.43
N LEU A 160 10.40 21.68 -10.13
CA LEU A 160 10.14 20.26 -9.86
C LEU A 160 11.20 19.34 -10.50
N TRP A 161 11.66 19.66 -11.71
CA TRP A 161 12.63 18.88 -12.49
C TRP A 161 13.79 19.76 -12.98
N PRO A 162 14.82 20.03 -12.15
CA PRO A 162 15.98 20.82 -12.56
C PRO A 162 16.77 20.20 -13.73
N SER A 163 16.64 18.89 -13.97
CA SER A 163 17.17 18.18 -15.13
C SER A 163 16.54 18.65 -16.44
N TYR A 164 15.24 18.91 -16.44
CA TYR A 164 14.44 19.25 -17.62
C TYR A 164 14.94 20.52 -18.32
N ALA A 165 15.36 21.53 -17.54
CA ALA A 165 15.84 22.81 -18.07
C ALA A 165 17.16 22.71 -18.86
N ARG A 166 17.90 21.60 -18.75
CA ARG A 166 19.14 21.38 -19.50
C ARG A 166 18.91 20.80 -20.90
N ASN A 167 17.77 20.15 -21.10
CA ASN A 167 17.49 19.37 -22.31
C ASN A 167 16.40 19.98 -23.18
N THR A 168 15.65 20.96 -22.67
CA THR A 168 14.64 21.66 -23.47
C THR A 168 15.36 22.44 -24.58
N PRO A 169 15.16 22.08 -25.87
CA PRO A 169 15.68 22.88 -26.96
C PRO A 169 15.06 24.26 -26.81
N SER A 170 15.90 25.27 -26.63
CA SER A 170 15.47 26.66 -26.57
C SER A 170 14.51 26.88 -27.74
N PRO A 171 13.25 27.29 -27.51
CA PRO A 171 12.27 27.41 -28.58
C PRO A 171 12.88 28.37 -29.59
N SER A 172 13.39 27.81 -30.68
CA SER A 172 13.78 28.60 -31.83
C SER A 172 12.45 29.16 -32.28
N PHE A 173 12.23 30.43 -31.98
CA PHE A 173 11.07 31.21 -32.34
C PHE A 173 10.80 30.99 -33.84
N ALA A 174 10.01 29.98 -34.17
CA ALA A 174 9.38 29.82 -35.47
C ALA A 174 8.17 30.75 -35.43
N SER A 175 8.47 32.04 -35.47
CA SER A 175 7.52 33.13 -35.61
C SER A 175 6.97 33.12 -37.04
N ASP A 176 6.22 32.07 -37.43
CA ASP A 176 5.55 31.98 -38.74
C ASP A 176 4.31 31.06 -38.67
N VAL A 177 3.45 31.23 -37.65
CA VAL A 177 2.06 30.78 -37.75
C VAL A 177 1.21 32.01 -38.05
N GLU A 178 1.11 32.35 -39.33
CA GLU A 178 0.12 33.28 -39.85
C GLU A 178 -1.26 32.87 -39.35
N LEU A 179 -1.83 33.71 -38.49
CA LEU A 179 -3.19 33.61 -38.00
C LEU A 179 -4.15 33.91 -39.17
N SER A 180 -4.44 32.88 -39.98
CA SER A 180 -5.44 32.97 -41.05
C SER A 180 -6.82 33.20 -40.42
N THR A 181 -7.27 34.46 -40.50
CA THR A 181 -8.55 34.95 -40.03
C THR A 181 -9.69 34.27 -40.81
N ARG A 182 -10.24 33.17 -40.26
CA ARG A 182 -11.46 32.57 -40.78
C ARG A 182 -12.64 33.51 -40.56
N THR A 183 -13.05 34.15 -41.66
CA THR A 183 -14.30 34.90 -41.83
C THR A 183 -15.50 34.07 -41.39
N THR A 184 -16.21 34.54 -40.37
CA THR A 184 -17.52 34.06 -39.94
C THR A 184 -18.56 34.25 -41.05
N LYS A 185 -19.12 33.15 -41.57
CA LYS A 185 -20.33 33.17 -42.41
C LYS A 185 -21.57 33.38 -41.52
N PRO A 186 -22.51 34.29 -41.90
CA PRO A 186 -23.74 34.49 -41.15
C PRO A 186 -24.70 33.29 -41.30
N MET A 187 -25.32 32.95 -40.17
CA MET A 187 -26.23 31.83 -39.99
C MET A 187 -27.62 32.18 -40.57
N ARG A 188 -28.11 31.37 -41.50
CA ARG A 188 -29.41 31.58 -42.18
C ARG A 188 -30.53 31.02 -41.29
N THR A 189 -31.49 31.86 -40.93
CA THR A 189 -32.68 31.51 -40.14
C THR A 189 -33.63 30.61 -40.94
N GLY A 190 -33.78 29.37 -40.50
CA GLY A 190 -34.71 28.39 -41.04
C GLY A 190 -36.09 28.53 -40.41
N ARG A 191 -37.09 28.74 -41.26
CA ARG A 191 -38.52 28.87 -40.99
C ARG A 191 -39.09 27.52 -40.54
N PHE A 192 -39.67 27.44 -39.34
CA PHE A 192 -40.46 26.28 -38.91
C PHE A 192 -41.88 26.40 -39.48
N SER A 193 -42.29 25.42 -40.28
CA SER A 193 -43.67 25.20 -40.69
C SER A 193 -44.32 24.20 -39.74
N SER A 194 -45.41 24.63 -39.13
CA SER A 194 -46.35 23.85 -38.32
C SER A 194 -47.11 22.80 -39.12
N PHE A 195 -47.18 21.58 -38.58
CA PHE A 195 -48.29 20.63 -38.71
C PHE A 195 -48.38 19.80 -37.43
#